data_AF-A0A7L3AFZ1-F1
#
_entry.id   AF-A0A7L3AFZ1-F1
#
_cell.length_a   1.000
_cell.length_b   1.000
_cell.length_c   1.000
_cell.angle_alpha   90.00
_cell.angle_beta   90.00
_cell.angle_gamma   90.00
#
_symmetry.space_group_name_H-M   'P 1'
#
loop_
_entity.id
_entity.type
_entity.pdbx_description
1 polymer ?
#
loop_
_entity_poly.entity_id
_entity_poly.type
_entity_poly.pdbx_seq_one_letter_code
_entity_poly.pdbx_strand_id
1 'polypeptide(L)'
;ECIWTDWIDVSYPDGSDRNGGDYETFENIWKKYPSWECAKVENISCRAEKFPSQSIADLGQKVECNVNTGLICNNKDQQIGGIIPMPVCLNYEISVCCTPNRPECLPTPSTTSTTTSTASPTTSSVSSPISTTTQRPTTEETSSPTTTT
;
A
#
# COMPACT_ATOMS: atom_id res chain seq x y z
N GLU A 1 1.28 -22.50 -2.58
CA GLU A 1 2.00 -22.06 -1.38
C GLU A 1 2.07 -20.54 -1.43
N CYS A 2 1.31 -19.87 -0.57
CA CYS A 2 1.38 -18.42 -0.38
C CYS A 2 2.22 -18.12 0.87
N ILE A 3 2.85 -16.95 0.89
CA ILE A 3 3.71 -16.51 1.99
C ILE A 3 2.95 -15.43 2.75
N TRP A 4 2.79 -15.62 4.06
CA TRP A 4 2.20 -14.60 4.92
C TRP A 4 3.16 -13.43 5.11
N THR A 5 2.64 -12.21 4.98
CA THR A 5 3.37 -11.00 5.32
C THR A 5 3.47 -10.85 6.84
N ASP A 6 4.41 -10.03 7.29
CA ASP A 6 4.29 -9.39 8.61
C ASP A 6 2.96 -8.62 8.69
N TRP A 7 2.58 -8.25 9.90
CA TRP A 7 1.39 -7.42 10.11
C TRP A 7 1.63 -6.02 9.55
N ILE A 8 0.64 -5.54 8.82
CA ILE A 8 0.62 -4.27 8.12
C ILE A 8 -0.41 -3.39 8.81
N ASP A 9 0.07 -2.23 9.24
CA ASP A 9 -0.68 -1.15 9.89
C ASP A 9 -0.23 0.17 9.24
N VAL A 10 -1.07 0.73 8.36
CA VAL A 10 -0.77 1.96 7.60
C VAL A 10 -1.76 3.08 7.86
N SER A 11 -2.85 2.79 8.57
CA SER A 11 -3.93 3.69 8.92
C SER A 11 -4.15 3.65 10.43
N TYR A 12 -4.62 4.77 10.99
CA TYR A 12 -4.93 4.85 12.41
C TYR A 12 -6.27 5.58 12.59
N PRO A 13 -7.17 5.07 13.44
CA PRO A 13 -8.44 5.73 13.68
C PRO A 13 -8.26 7.06 14.43
N ASP A 14 -8.79 8.14 13.88
CA ASP A 14 -8.94 9.41 14.58
C ASP A 14 -10.30 9.47 15.30
N GLY A 15 -10.28 9.45 16.64
CA GLY A 15 -11.49 9.55 17.45
C GLY A 15 -12.23 10.88 17.34
N SER A 16 -11.61 11.91 16.77
CA SER A 16 -12.22 13.23 16.54
C SER A 16 -12.93 13.31 15.19
N ASP A 17 -12.57 12.45 14.23
CA ASP A 17 -13.16 12.44 12.89
C ASP A 17 -14.16 11.29 12.72
N ARG A 18 -15.45 11.65 12.73
CA ARG A 18 -16.54 10.68 12.55
C ARG A 18 -16.64 10.14 11.12
N ASN A 19 -16.09 10.84 10.13
CA ASN A 19 -16.03 10.39 8.74
C ASN A 19 -14.75 9.59 8.45
N GLY A 20 -13.81 9.59 9.39
CA GLY A 20 -12.63 8.74 9.37
C GLY A 20 -12.93 7.33 9.87
N GLY A 21 -11.88 6.63 10.21
CA GLY A 21 -11.92 5.23 10.57
C GLY A 21 -10.54 4.63 10.44
N ASP A 22 -10.52 3.33 10.23
CA ASP A 22 -9.30 2.58 10.04
C ASP A 22 -9.33 1.77 8.75
N TYR A 23 -8.27 1.88 7.95
CA TYR A 23 -8.27 1.56 6.52
C TYR A 23 -6.97 0.90 6.08
N GLU A 24 -6.79 -0.35 6.47
CA GLU A 24 -5.74 -1.24 5.93
C GLU A 24 -6.12 -1.76 4.54
N THR A 25 -6.41 -0.83 3.63
CA THR A 25 -6.77 -1.15 2.24
C THR A 25 -5.53 -1.35 1.38
N PHE A 26 -5.61 -2.20 0.36
CA PHE A 26 -4.47 -2.39 -0.56
C PHE A 26 -4.03 -1.09 -1.23
N GLU A 27 -4.98 -0.17 -1.49
CA GLU A 27 -4.66 1.16 -1.99
C GLU A 27 -3.78 1.96 -1.01
N ASN A 28 -4.13 1.98 0.28
CA ASN A 28 -3.33 2.67 1.30
C ASN A 28 -1.97 2.00 1.50
N ILE A 29 -1.94 0.66 1.47
CA ILE A 29 -0.71 -0.10 1.62
C ILE A 29 0.24 0.17 0.44
N TRP A 30 -0.23 0.17 -0.81
CA TRP A 30 0.60 0.50 -1.98
C TRP A 30 1.08 1.96 -1.97
N LYS A 31 0.24 2.90 -1.49
CA LYS A 31 0.66 4.30 -1.31
C LYS A 31 1.78 4.43 -0.28
N LYS A 32 1.72 3.65 0.81
CA LYS A 32 2.72 3.67 1.89
C LYS A 32 3.99 2.90 1.51
N TYR A 33 3.83 1.76 0.84
CA TYR A 33 4.88 0.82 0.48
C TYR A 33 4.82 0.51 -1.02
N PRO A 34 5.35 1.38 -1.88
CA PRO A 34 5.30 1.20 -3.34
C PRO A 34 6.12 -0.01 -3.83
N SER A 35 7.04 -0.52 -3.02
CA SER A 35 7.81 -1.75 -3.29
C SER A 35 7.12 -3.02 -2.79
N TRP A 36 5.90 -2.92 -2.24
CA TRP A 36 5.17 -4.09 -1.78
C TRP A 36 4.60 -4.86 -2.97
N GLU A 37 5.28 -5.94 -3.33
CA GLU A 37 4.93 -6.78 -4.47
C GLU A 37 4.06 -7.95 -4.01
N CYS A 38 2.76 -7.86 -4.27
CA CYS A 38 1.85 -8.98 -4.14
C CYS A 38 1.03 -9.21 -5.40
N ALA A 39 1.29 -10.32 -6.11
CA ALA A 39 0.62 -10.63 -7.36
C ALA A 39 -0.86 -10.95 -7.15
N LYS A 40 -1.14 -11.71 -6.08
CA LYS A 40 -2.47 -12.14 -5.70
C LYS A 40 -2.49 -12.44 -4.21
N VAL A 41 -3.50 -11.90 -3.54
CA VAL A 41 -3.84 -12.24 -2.17
C VAL A 41 -4.73 -13.48 -2.21
N GLU A 42 -4.25 -14.59 -1.64
CA GLU A 42 -5.05 -15.83 -1.52
C GLU A 42 -5.86 -15.86 -0.22
N ASN A 43 -5.33 -15.24 0.83
CA ASN A 43 -5.99 -15.20 2.13
C ASN A 43 -5.60 -13.92 2.89
N ILE A 44 -6.44 -13.54 3.84
CA ILE A 44 -6.27 -12.36 4.68
C ILE A 44 -6.58 -12.73 6.13
N SER A 45 -5.78 -12.22 7.04
CA SER A 45 -6.04 -12.26 8.47
C SER A 45 -6.06 -10.82 8.98
N CYS A 46 -7.11 -10.47 9.71
CA CYS A 46 -7.26 -9.15 10.31
C CYS A 46 -7.39 -9.30 11.83
N ARG A 47 -6.78 -8.38 12.59
CA ARG A 47 -6.93 -8.33 14.05
C ARG A 47 -6.81 -6.92 14.58
N ALA A 48 -7.35 -6.67 15.76
CA ALA A 48 -7.06 -5.43 16.48
C ALA A 48 -5.68 -5.54 17.15
N GLU A 49 -4.84 -4.52 16.96
CA GLU A 49 -3.46 -4.48 17.46
C GLU A 49 -3.40 -4.73 18.99
N LYS A 50 -4.31 -4.12 19.74
CA LYS A 50 -4.39 -4.24 21.20
C LYS A 50 -5.12 -5.48 21.71
N PHE A 51 -5.81 -6.20 20.82
CA PHE A 51 -6.60 -7.39 21.16
C PHE A 51 -6.33 -8.55 20.18
N PRO A 52 -5.07 -9.00 20.03
CA PRO A 52 -4.69 -9.95 18.98
C PRO A 52 -5.28 -11.35 19.17
N SER A 53 -5.68 -11.70 20.39
CA SER A 53 -6.31 -12.99 20.73
C SER A 53 -7.84 -12.97 20.59
N GLN A 54 -8.44 -11.80 20.35
CA GLN A 54 -9.88 -11.63 20.27
C GLN A 54 -10.31 -11.61 18.80
N SER A 55 -11.37 -12.34 18.47
CA SER A 55 -11.93 -12.25 17.12
C SER A 55 -12.57 -10.89 16.88
N ILE A 56 -12.57 -10.42 15.63
CA ILE A 56 -13.23 -9.16 15.25
C ILE A 56 -14.71 -9.14 15.66
N ALA A 57 -15.39 -10.28 15.54
CA ALA A 57 -16.79 -10.41 15.91
C ALA A 57 -17.03 -10.14 17.40
N ASP A 58 -16.14 -10.62 18.27
CA ASP A 58 -16.27 -10.43 19.73
C ASP A 58 -15.92 -9.01 20.17
N LEU A 59 -15.17 -8.24 19.37
CA LEU A 59 -14.88 -6.83 19.66
C LEU A 59 -16.14 -5.96 19.61
N GLY A 60 -17.20 -6.44 18.94
CA GLY A 60 -18.46 -5.71 18.79
C GLY A 60 -18.38 -4.54 17.80
N GLN A 61 -17.34 -4.49 16.95
CA GLN A 61 -17.16 -3.47 15.93
C GLN A 61 -17.60 -3.98 14.55
N LYS A 62 -18.10 -3.07 13.72
CA LYS A 62 -18.40 -3.35 12.31
C LYS A 62 -17.16 -3.12 11.49
N VAL A 63 -16.53 -4.22 11.09
CA VAL A 63 -15.29 -4.21 10.32
C VAL A 63 -15.46 -5.14 9.13
N GLU A 64 -15.12 -4.65 7.95
CA GLU A 64 -14.97 -5.47 6.76
C GLU A 64 -13.51 -5.93 6.67
N CYS A 65 -13.29 -7.23 6.52
CA CYS A 65 -11.99 -7.84 6.30
C CYS A 65 -12.11 -8.78 5.09
N ASN A 66 -11.54 -8.39 3.96
CA ASN A 66 -11.77 -9.06 2.67
C ASN A 66 -10.49 -9.12 1.82
N VAL A 67 -10.27 -10.25 1.15
CA VAL A 67 -9.11 -10.50 0.28
C VAL A 67 -9.02 -9.57 -0.95
N ASN A 68 -10.11 -8.88 -1.31
CA ASN A 68 -10.18 -7.98 -2.45
C ASN A 68 -9.93 -6.51 -2.08
N THR A 69 -10.31 -6.09 -0.87
CA THR A 69 -10.26 -4.69 -0.45
C THR A 69 -9.22 -4.43 0.66
N GLY A 70 -8.91 -5.44 1.47
CA GLY A 70 -8.13 -5.31 2.70
C GLY A 70 -9.05 -5.24 3.92
N LEU A 71 -8.77 -4.33 4.84
CA LEU A 71 -9.66 -4.03 5.96
C LEU A 71 -10.21 -2.60 5.90
N ILE A 72 -11.50 -2.48 6.23
CA ILE A 72 -12.23 -1.22 6.31
C ILE A 72 -13.04 -1.22 7.59
N CYS A 73 -12.78 -0.23 8.44
CA CYS A 73 -13.61 0.14 9.56
C CYS A 73 -13.95 1.63 9.45
N ASN A 74 -15.24 1.99 9.49
CA ASN A 74 -15.65 3.40 9.52
C ASN A 74 -16.14 3.79 10.91
N ASN A 75 -15.70 4.94 11.42
CA ASN A 75 -16.13 5.46 12.73
C ASN A 75 -17.65 5.68 12.77
N LYS A 76 -18.24 6.22 11.70
CA LYS A 76 -19.69 6.45 11.58
C LYS A 76 -20.56 5.19 11.75
N ASP A 77 -20.02 4.00 11.49
CA ASP A 77 -20.75 2.74 11.53
C ASP A 77 -20.69 2.09 12.92
N GLN A 78 -19.77 2.54 13.77
CA GLN A 78 -19.56 2.04 15.12
C GLN A 78 -20.63 2.57 16.08
N GLN A 79 -21.01 1.71 17.03
CA GLN A 79 -21.95 2.05 18.08
C GLN A 79 -21.24 2.02 19.42
N ILE A 80 -21.76 2.76 20.40
CA ILE A 80 -21.31 2.62 21.78
C ILE A 80 -21.66 1.21 22.23
N GLY A 81 -20.66 0.40 22.55
CA GLY A 81 -20.83 -1.01 22.90
C GLY A 81 -19.56 -1.82 22.58
N GLY A 82 -19.51 -3.06 23.06
CA GLY A 82 -18.32 -3.91 22.91
C GLY A 82 -17.23 -3.59 23.95
N ILE A 83 -15.97 -3.88 23.61
CA ILE A 83 -14.84 -3.74 24.56
C ILE A 83 -14.45 -2.26 24.77
N ILE A 84 -14.73 -1.38 23.80
CA ILE A 84 -14.41 0.05 23.88
C ILE A 84 -15.71 0.86 24.04
N PRO A 85 -15.81 1.77 25.03
CA PRO A 85 -17.02 2.55 25.29
C PRO A 85 -17.19 3.76 24.36
N MET A 86 -16.57 3.78 23.17
CA MET A 86 -16.58 4.89 22.22
C MET A 86 -16.98 4.42 20.82
N PRO A 87 -17.75 5.20 20.05
CA PRO A 87 -18.16 4.87 18.69
C PRO A 87 -17.05 5.20 17.68
N VAL A 88 -15.86 4.63 17.90
CA VAL A 88 -14.67 4.80 17.06
C VAL A 88 -14.08 3.42 16.78
N CYS A 89 -13.52 3.24 15.59
CA CYS A 89 -12.75 2.05 15.24
C CYS A 89 -11.58 1.84 16.21
N LEU A 90 -11.30 0.58 16.50
CA LEU A 90 -10.01 0.17 17.06
C LEU A 90 -8.91 0.32 16.01
N ASN A 91 -7.67 0.31 16.45
CA ASN A 91 -6.52 0.17 15.55
C ASN A 91 -6.42 -1.29 15.10
N TYR A 92 -6.55 -1.54 13.81
CA TYR A 92 -6.45 -2.85 13.20
C TYR A 92 -5.18 -2.97 12.37
N GLU A 93 -4.75 -4.21 12.20
CA GLU A 93 -3.65 -4.57 11.31
C GLU A 93 -4.05 -5.81 10.52
N ILE A 94 -3.48 -5.95 9.32
CA ILE A 94 -3.71 -7.09 8.45
C ILE A 94 -2.43 -7.85 8.15
N SER A 95 -2.54 -9.16 8.01
CA SER A 95 -1.53 -10.01 7.40
C SER A 95 -2.17 -10.68 6.20
N VAL A 96 -1.46 -10.76 5.08
CA VAL A 96 -1.99 -11.38 3.86
C VAL A 96 -1.11 -12.52 3.40
N CYS A 97 -1.76 -13.58 2.93
CA CYS A 97 -1.08 -14.69 2.28
C CYS A 97 -0.94 -14.38 0.80
N CYS A 98 0.25 -13.96 0.42
CA CYS A 98 0.54 -13.54 -0.92
C CYS A 98 1.20 -14.64 -1.74
N THR A 99 0.75 -14.85 -2.98
CA THR A 99 1.56 -15.58 -3.95
C THR A 99 2.59 -14.65 -4.57
N PRO A 100 3.89 -14.94 -4.48
CA PRO A 100 4.89 -14.15 -5.18
C PRO A 100 4.59 -14.13 -6.67
N ASN A 101 4.89 -13.02 -7.35
CA ASN A 101 4.99 -13.01 -8.81
C ASN A 101 6.06 -14.05 -9.17
N ARG A 102 5.65 -15.25 -9.58
CA ARG A 102 6.58 -16.25 -10.07
C ARG A 102 6.86 -15.92 -11.55
N PRO A 103 8.08 -15.46 -11.90
CA PRO A 103 8.51 -15.40 -13.29
C PRO A 103 8.68 -16.79 -13.93
N GLU A 104 8.48 -17.91 -13.22
CA GLU A 104 8.58 -19.26 -13.77
C GLU A 104 7.52 -19.62 -14.84
N CYS A 105 6.62 -18.70 -15.19
CA CYS A 105 5.73 -18.81 -16.35
C CYS A 105 6.05 -17.80 -17.48
N LEU A 106 7.21 -17.15 -17.45
CA LEU A 106 7.75 -16.46 -18.62
C LEU A 106 8.67 -17.43 -19.36
N PRO A 107 8.37 -17.85 -20.60
CA PRO A 107 9.35 -18.58 -21.40
C PRO A 107 10.57 -17.68 -21.52
N THR A 108 11.69 -18.13 -20.96
CA THR A 108 12.98 -17.47 -21.12
C THR A 108 13.26 -17.39 -22.62
N PRO A 109 13.62 -16.23 -23.21
CA PRO A 109 14.13 -16.24 -24.56
C PRO A 109 15.39 -17.11 -24.55
N SER A 110 15.31 -18.28 -25.19
CA SER A 110 16.49 -19.12 -25.42
C SER A 110 17.51 -18.27 -26.15
N THR A 111 18.54 -17.87 -25.42
CA THR A 111 19.70 -17.22 -26.00
C THR A 111 20.50 -18.33 -26.66
N THR A 112 20.21 -18.60 -27.93
CA THR A 112 21.07 -19.47 -28.74
C THR A 112 22.42 -18.78 -28.86
N SER A 113 23.38 -19.28 -28.10
CA SER A 113 24.78 -18.92 -28.19
C SER A 113 25.34 -19.42 -29.52
N THR A 114 25.33 -18.57 -30.54
CA THR A 114 26.16 -18.78 -31.73
C THR A 114 27.55 -18.23 -31.42
N THR A 115 28.48 -19.12 -31.07
CA THR A 115 29.91 -18.80 -31.02
C THR A 115 30.39 -18.55 -32.45
N THR A 116 30.53 -17.28 -32.83
CA THR A 116 31.28 -16.91 -34.03
C THR A 116 32.48 -16.09 -33.58
N SER A 117 33.63 -16.76 -33.55
CA SER A 117 34.95 -16.18 -33.35
C SER A 117 35.31 -15.24 -34.50
N THR A 118 35.54 -13.96 -34.25
CA THR A 118 36.29 -13.09 -35.18
C THR A 118 37.00 -11.96 -34.43
N ALA A 119 38.15 -11.57 -34.96
CA ALA A 119 39.32 -10.99 -34.32
C ALA A 119 39.20 -9.56 -33.75
N SER A 120 40.07 -9.29 -32.77
CA SER A 120 40.61 -7.97 -32.35
C SER A 120 41.36 -7.30 -33.53
N PRO A 121 41.75 -5.99 -33.55
CA PRO A 121 41.96 -5.12 -32.38
C PRO A 121 41.65 -3.60 -32.51
N THR A 122 41.78 -2.91 -31.37
CA THR A 122 42.17 -1.48 -31.16
C THR A 122 41.32 -0.36 -31.78
N THR A 123 40.82 0.59 -30.95
CA THR A 123 41.38 1.95 -30.82
C THR A 123 40.64 2.81 -29.79
N SER A 124 41.40 3.72 -29.19
CA SER A 124 41.13 4.65 -28.10
C SER A 124 40.33 5.88 -28.50
N SER A 125 39.57 6.50 -27.58
CA SER A 125 39.43 7.96 -27.32
C SER A 125 38.19 8.21 -26.42
N VAL A 126 38.34 8.68 -25.18
CA VAL A 126 38.43 10.10 -24.73
C VAL A 126 37.11 10.88 -24.89
N SER A 127 36.42 11.12 -23.77
CA SER A 127 36.11 12.45 -23.19
C SER A 127 34.76 12.47 -22.45
N SER A 128 34.84 12.83 -21.17
CA SER A 128 33.83 13.43 -20.29
C SER A 128 33.41 14.85 -20.76
N PRO A 129 32.80 15.68 -19.90
CA PRO A 129 31.46 15.67 -19.27
C PRO A 129 30.68 16.96 -19.67
N ILE A 130 29.44 17.19 -19.16
CA ILE A 130 28.79 18.51 -18.85
C ILE A 130 27.25 18.29 -18.81
N SER A 131 26.56 18.43 -17.68
CA SER A 131 26.16 19.65 -16.93
C SER A 131 25.18 20.55 -17.70
N THR A 132 23.99 20.79 -17.14
CA THR A 132 23.36 22.13 -16.92
C THR A 132 21.88 21.94 -16.53
N THR A 133 21.44 22.29 -15.32
CA THR A 133 20.99 23.60 -14.78
C THR A 133 19.61 24.07 -15.28
N THR A 134 18.76 24.48 -14.32
CA THR A 134 18.01 25.77 -14.29
C THR A 134 16.48 25.71 -14.13
N GLN A 135 16.06 26.08 -12.90
CA GLN A 135 15.02 27.06 -12.48
C GLN A 135 13.57 26.96 -13.00
N ARG A 136 12.55 26.88 -12.12
CA ARG A 136 11.89 27.92 -11.25
C ARG A 136 10.59 28.43 -11.95
N PRO A 137 9.73 29.22 -11.26
CA PRO A 137 8.43 28.85 -10.73
C PRO A 137 7.26 29.46 -11.53
N THR A 138 6.01 29.15 -11.18
CA THR A 138 4.83 29.89 -11.68
C THR A 138 3.75 29.82 -10.57
N THR A 139 3.46 30.92 -9.84
CA THR A 139 2.47 31.99 -10.14
C THR A 139 1.04 31.45 -10.00
N GLU A 140 0.02 32.07 -9.42
CA GLU A 140 -0.26 33.25 -8.59
C GLU A 140 -1.81 33.27 -8.50
N GLU A 141 -2.34 33.91 -7.46
CA GLU A 141 -3.69 34.47 -7.28
C GLU A 141 -4.96 33.76 -7.81
N THR A 142 -5.93 33.65 -6.89
CA THR A 142 -7.35 33.73 -7.26
C THR A 142 -8.07 34.64 -6.27
N SER A 143 -8.42 35.82 -6.76
CA SER A 143 -9.42 36.73 -6.20
C SER A 143 -10.83 36.22 -6.48
N SER A 144 -11.76 36.38 -5.53
CA SER A 144 -13.16 36.65 -5.85
C SER A 144 -13.92 37.19 -4.62
N PRO A 145 -14.65 38.31 -4.74
CA PRO A 145 -15.46 38.86 -3.66
C PRO A 145 -16.96 38.55 -3.83
N THR A 146 -17.73 38.94 -2.81
CA THR A 146 -19.15 39.37 -2.83
C THR A 146 -20.13 38.42 -2.14
N THR A 147 -20.76 38.90 -1.06
CA THR A 147 -22.17 38.62 -0.77
C THR A 147 -22.79 39.83 -0.04
N THR A 148 -23.87 40.32 -0.64
CA THR A 148 -24.75 41.42 -0.26
C THR A 148 -25.62 41.05 0.95
N THR A 149 -25.90 42.01 1.82
CA THR A 149 -27.08 42.02 2.70
C THR A 149 -27.59 43.44 2.84
#